data_AF-K1SL71-F1
#
_entry.id   AF-K1SL71-F1
#
_cell.length_a   1.000
_cell.length_b   1.000
_cell.length_c   1.000
_cell.angle_alpha   90.00
_cell.angle_beta   90.00
_cell.angle_gamma   90.00
#
_symmetry.space_group_name_H-M   'P 1'
#
loop_
_entity.id
_entity.type
_entity.pdbx_description
1 polymer ?
#
loop_
_entity_poly.entity_id
_entity_poly.type
_entity_poly.pdbx_seq_one_letter_code
_entity_poly.pdbx_strand_id
1 'polypeptide(L)'
;MNFYHKAISLAGFVLLTVLPAQAQVRQTREEYINKYKKIAVAHMERYGIPASITMAQGILESDCGNSWLSQASNNHFGIKCKRNWTGDVVYYDDDEKGECFRSYPSVEASYQDHAEFLDSQPRY
;
A
#
# COMPACT_ATOMS: atom_id res chain seq x y z
N MET A 1 3.97 35.89 -53.14
CA MET A 1 3.23 36.99 -52.48
C MET A 1 1.78 36.88 -52.91
N ASN A 2 0.86 36.67 -51.96
CA ASN A 2 -0.62 36.74 -51.99
C ASN A 2 -1.19 35.73 -50.98
N PHE A 3 -1.30 36.13 -49.70
CA PHE A 3 -2.45 36.79 -49.04
C PHE A 3 -3.49 35.78 -48.53
N TYR A 4 -3.63 35.78 -47.20
CA TYR A 4 -4.44 34.93 -46.34
C TYR A 4 -5.95 35.19 -46.45
N HIS A 5 -6.73 34.17 -46.06
CA HIS A 5 -7.87 34.21 -45.11
C HIS A 5 -9.13 33.49 -45.60
N LYS A 6 -9.36 32.28 -45.08
CA LYS A 6 -10.71 31.78 -44.81
C LYS A 6 -10.76 31.37 -43.34
N ALA A 7 -11.35 32.24 -42.53
CA ALA A 7 -11.66 32.00 -41.13
C ALA A 7 -12.69 30.87 -41.05
N ILE A 8 -12.28 29.71 -40.57
CA ILE A 8 -13.19 28.65 -40.13
C ILE A 8 -13.62 29.06 -38.72
N SER A 9 -14.85 29.56 -38.59
CA SER A 9 -15.44 29.93 -37.31
C SER A 9 -15.39 28.77 -36.33
N LEU A 10 -14.70 28.99 -35.20
CA LEU A 10 -14.76 28.15 -34.01
C LEU A 10 -16.20 28.16 -33.46
N ALA A 11 -17.00 27.19 -33.87
CA ALA A 11 -18.25 26.84 -33.21
C ALA A 11 -18.22 25.34 -32.91
N GLY A 12 -17.27 24.94 -32.08
CA GLY A 12 -17.11 23.57 -31.59
C GLY A 12 -17.32 23.53 -30.10
N PHE A 13 -18.58 23.31 -29.71
CA PHE A 13 -19.06 22.81 -28.42
C PHE A 13 -17.96 22.15 -27.56
N VAL A 14 -17.43 22.86 -26.56
CA VAL A 14 -16.73 22.20 -25.43
C VAL A 14 -17.67 22.31 -24.24
N LEU A 15 -18.59 21.35 -24.17
CA LEU A 15 -19.32 21.03 -22.95
C LEU A 15 -18.28 20.59 -21.93
N LEU A 16 -17.90 21.49 -21.03
CA LEU A 16 -17.02 21.21 -19.91
C LEU A 16 -17.78 20.26 -18.96
N THR A 17 -17.68 18.95 -19.17
CA THR A 17 -18.23 17.97 -18.25
C THR A 17 -17.43 18.04 -16.96
N VAL A 18 -18.04 18.61 -15.92
CA VAL A 18 -17.52 18.57 -14.56
C VAL A 18 -17.62 17.13 -14.10
N LEU A 19 -16.54 16.35 -14.25
CA LEU A 19 -16.48 15.02 -13.65
C LEU A 19 -16.40 15.22 -12.13
N PRO A 20 -17.30 14.60 -11.33
CA PRO A 20 -17.15 14.63 -9.90
C PRO A 20 -15.81 13.98 -9.56
N ALA A 21 -14.95 14.70 -8.84
CA ALA A 21 -13.76 14.11 -8.24
C ALA A 21 -14.23 13.01 -7.30
N GLN A 22 -14.04 11.75 -7.69
CA GLN A 22 -14.30 10.64 -6.79
C GLN A 22 -13.26 10.71 -5.68
N ALA A 23 -13.67 11.09 -4.48
CA ALA A 23 -12.84 10.92 -3.30
C ALA A 23 -12.54 9.42 -3.15
N GLN A 24 -11.26 9.07 -3.10
CA GLN A 24 -10.85 7.68 -2.91
C GLN A 24 -11.37 7.21 -1.55
N VAL A 25 -12.20 6.16 -1.54
CA VAL A 25 -12.75 5.60 -0.30
C VAL A 25 -11.58 5.08 0.52
N ARG A 26 -11.30 5.74 1.64
CA ARG A 26 -10.24 5.34 2.56
C ARG A 26 -10.81 4.36 3.58
N GLN A 27 -10.09 3.26 3.78
CA GLN A 27 -10.43 2.29 4.81
C GLN A 27 -10.23 2.92 6.19
N THR A 28 -11.26 2.82 7.03
CA THR A 28 -11.23 3.27 8.42
C THR A 28 -10.41 2.33 9.30
N ARG A 29 -10.04 2.81 10.49
CA ARG A 29 -9.33 1.99 11.47
C ARG A 29 -10.17 0.79 11.91
N GLU A 30 -11.46 0.99 12.14
CA GLU A 30 -12.39 -0.05 12.54
C GLU A 30 -12.55 -1.12 11.46
N GLU A 31 -12.63 -0.72 10.18
CA GLU A 31 -12.63 -1.67 9.05
C GLU A 31 -11.34 -2.47 8.98
N TYR A 32 -10.19 -1.80 9.11
CA TYR A 32 -8.88 -2.46 9.12
C TYR A 32 -8.78 -3.49 10.25
N ILE A 33 -9.17 -3.10 11.48
CA ILE A 33 -9.19 -4.00 12.63
C ILE A 33 -10.11 -5.18 12.38
N ASN A 34 -11.33 -4.94 11.90
CA ASN A 34 -12.29 -6.00 11.67
C ASN A 34 -11.81 -6.99 10.60
N LYS A 35 -11.09 -6.51 9.59
CA LYS A 35 -10.53 -7.33 8.52
C LYS A 35 -9.38 -8.21 9.02
N TYR A 36 -8.42 -7.65 9.76
CA TYR A 36 -7.15 -8.34 10.04
C TYR A 36 -6.98 -8.88 11.47
N LYS A 37 -7.87 -8.55 12.42
CA LYS A 37 -7.75 -8.99 13.82
C LYS A 37 -7.63 -10.51 13.99
N LYS A 38 -8.29 -11.29 13.13
CA LYS A 38 -8.22 -12.77 13.20
C LYS A 38 -6.83 -13.29 12.86
N ILE A 39 -6.15 -12.68 11.89
CA ILE A 39 -4.77 -13.05 11.52
C ILE A 39 -3.83 -12.68 12.66
N ALA A 40 -3.98 -11.49 13.24
CA ALA A 40 -3.16 -11.07 14.38
C ALA A 40 -3.33 -12.00 15.61
N VAL A 41 -4.55 -12.46 15.90
CA VAL A 41 -4.80 -13.45 16.97
C VAL A 41 -4.16 -14.80 16.64
N ALA A 42 -4.31 -15.29 15.40
CA ALA A 42 -3.67 -16.54 15.00
C ALA A 42 -2.14 -16.47 15.07
N HIS A 43 -1.55 -15.32 14.71
CA HIS A 43 -0.10 -15.11 14.80
C HIS A 43 0.36 -14.97 16.25
N MET A 44 -0.46 -14.41 17.14
CA MET A 44 -0.18 -14.41 18.58
C MET A 44 -0.11 -15.83 19.13
N GLU A 45 -1.04 -16.71 18.76
CA GLU A 45 -1.04 -18.10 19.20
C GLU A 45 0.16 -18.88 18.63
N ARG A 46 0.57 -18.59 17.40
CA ARG A 46 1.63 -19.32 16.69
C ARG A 46 3.05 -18.84 17.01
N TYR A 47 3.26 -17.53 17.08
CA TYR A 47 4.58 -16.89 17.19
C TYR A 47 4.76 -16.13 18.52
N GLY A 48 3.75 -16.08 19.38
CA GLY A 48 3.85 -15.40 20.68
C GLY A 48 3.81 -13.87 20.62
N ILE A 49 3.64 -13.27 19.44
CA ILE A 49 3.56 -11.81 19.27
C ILE A 49 2.18 -11.33 19.68
N PRO A 50 2.01 -10.44 20.69
CA PRO A 50 0.69 -10.01 21.11
C PRO A 50 -0.13 -9.42 19.95
N ALA A 51 -1.36 -9.91 19.75
CA ALA A 51 -2.20 -9.50 18.62
C ALA A 51 -2.41 -7.97 18.56
N SER A 52 -2.45 -7.31 19.73
CA SER A 52 -2.53 -5.85 19.84
C SER A 52 -1.31 -5.14 19.24
N ILE A 53 -0.11 -5.70 19.39
CA ILE A 53 1.13 -5.14 18.83
C ILE A 53 1.13 -5.31 17.31
N THR A 54 0.86 -6.52 16.81
CA THR A 54 0.74 -6.75 15.35
C THR A 54 -0.32 -5.84 14.72
N MET A 55 -1.47 -5.68 15.37
CA MET A 55 -2.51 -4.78 14.87
C MET A 55 -2.10 -3.31 14.92
N ALA A 56 -1.47 -2.86 16.00
CA ALA A 56 -1.02 -1.48 16.13
C ALA A 56 0.03 -1.13 15.07
N GLN A 57 1.02 -2.00 14.84
CA GLN A 57 2.01 -1.82 13.78
C GLN A 57 1.34 -1.83 12.40
N GLY A 58 0.49 -2.82 12.12
CA GLY A 58 -0.23 -2.87 10.84
C GLY A 58 -1.05 -1.61 10.58
N ILE A 59 -1.73 -1.06 11.59
CA ILE A 59 -2.49 0.20 11.47
C ILE A 59 -1.58 1.39 11.15
N LEU A 60 -0.48 1.52 11.90
CA LEU A 60 0.43 2.67 11.79
C LEU A 60 1.20 2.65 10.46
N GLU A 61 1.88 1.55 10.17
CA GLU A 61 2.79 1.41 9.03
C GLU A 61 2.05 1.41 7.69
N SER A 62 0.81 0.91 7.65
CA SER A 62 0.01 0.85 6.42
C SER A 62 -0.96 2.01 6.25
N ASP A 63 -1.05 2.94 7.21
CA ASP A 63 -2.11 3.96 7.27
C ASP A 63 -3.51 3.31 7.14
N CYS A 64 -3.79 2.31 7.99
CA CYS A 64 -4.98 1.46 7.88
C CYS A 64 -5.16 0.86 6.47
N GLY A 65 -4.08 0.43 5.82
CA GLY A 65 -4.05 -0.14 4.47
C GLY A 65 -4.17 0.87 3.34
N ASN A 66 -4.17 2.18 3.64
CA ASN A 66 -4.34 3.23 2.65
C ASN A 66 -3.00 3.77 2.12
N SER A 67 -1.85 3.37 2.66
CA SER A 67 -0.56 3.79 2.11
C SER A 67 -0.41 3.34 0.66
N TRP A 68 0.37 4.08 -0.14
CA TRP A 68 0.65 3.68 -1.52
C TRP A 68 1.32 2.30 -1.56
N LEU A 69 2.29 2.08 -0.68
CA LEU A 69 3.02 0.82 -0.61
C LEU A 69 2.08 -0.37 -0.32
N SER A 70 1.15 -0.20 0.62
CA SER A 70 0.17 -1.25 0.97
C SER A 70 -0.80 -1.52 -0.18
N GLN A 71 -1.30 -0.49 -0.86
CA GLN A 71 -2.22 -0.66 -2.00
C GLN A 71 -1.53 -1.25 -3.24
N ALA A 72 -0.27 -0.87 -3.50
CA ALA A 72 0.46 -1.29 -4.70
C ALA A 72 1.11 -2.67 -4.57
N SER A 73 1.41 -3.12 -3.34
CA SER A 73 2.27 -4.31 -3.12
C SER A 73 1.79 -5.24 -2.01
N ASN A 74 0.64 -4.96 -1.37
CA ASN A 74 0.16 -5.66 -0.17
C ASN A 74 1.15 -5.64 1.01
N ASN A 75 2.19 -4.80 0.98
CA ASN A 75 3.17 -4.66 2.05
C ASN A 75 2.64 -3.69 3.10
N HIS A 76 2.09 -4.25 4.19
CA HIS A 76 1.47 -3.48 5.27
C HIS A 76 2.45 -3.08 6.38
N PHE A 77 3.70 -3.52 6.32
CA PHE A 77 4.70 -3.35 7.38
C PHE A 77 5.99 -2.70 6.88
N GLY A 78 5.99 -2.14 5.66
CA GLY A 78 7.17 -1.46 5.11
C GLY A 78 8.41 -2.35 4.99
N ILE A 79 8.25 -3.67 4.83
CA ILE A 79 9.40 -4.59 4.87
C ILE A 79 10.26 -4.37 3.62
N LYS A 80 11.45 -3.82 3.83
CA LYS A 80 12.47 -3.60 2.79
C LYS A 80 13.06 -4.94 2.30
N CYS A 81 13.50 -4.98 1.05
CA CYS A 81 14.23 -6.11 0.48
C CYS A 81 15.52 -6.34 1.28
N LYS A 82 15.80 -7.61 1.58
CA LYS A 82 17.09 -8.05 2.14
C LYS A 82 17.72 -9.06 1.19
N ARG A 83 18.98 -9.43 1.43
CA ARG A 83 19.76 -10.30 0.52
C ARG A 83 19.10 -11.66 0.23
N ASN A 84 18.25 -12.15 1.13
CA ASN A 84 17.56 -13.43 1.00
C ASN A 84 16.15 -13.32 0.39
N TRP A 85 15.67 -12.12 0.05
CA TRP A 85 14.37 -11.97 -0.59
C TRP A 85 14.45 -12.35 -2.07
N THR A 86 13.59 -13.27 -2.48
CA THR A 86 13.54 -13.81 -3.85
C THR A 86 12.15 -13.66 -4.49
N GLY A 87 11.18 -13.11 -3.74
CA GLY A 87 9.84 -12.82 -4.24
C GLY A 87 9.77 -11.50 -4.99
N ASP A 88 8.55 -11.10 -5.31
CA ASP A 88 8.28 -9.85 -6.03
C ASP A 88 8.71 -8.62 -5.24
N VAL A 89 8.99 -7.53 -5.96
CA VAL A 89 9.47 -6.28 -5.38
C VAL A 89 8.75 -5.09 -5.98
N VAL A 90 8.72 -4.00 -5.22
CA VAL A 90 8.37 -2.66 -5.72
C VAL A 90 9.46 -1.69 -5.30
N TYR A 91 9.73 -0.70 -6.14
CA TYR A 91 10.64 0.40 -5.81
C TYR A 91 9.83 1.62 -5.41
N TYR A 92 10.18 2.21 -4.28
CA TYR A 92 9.50 3.38 -3.72
C TYR A 92 10.52 4.28 -3.02
N ASP A 93 10.36 5.59 -3.17
CA ASP A 93 11.19 6.57 -2.50
C ASP A 93 10.59 6.83 -1.10
N ASP A 94 11.25 6.31 -0.06
CA ASP A 94 10.83 6.45 1.34
C ASP A 94 11.83 7.32 2.12
N ASP A 95 12.96 6.73 2.56
CA ASP A 95 14.07 7.45 3.18
C ASP A 95 15.09 7.91 2.12
N GLU A 96 15.34 7.04 1.13
CA GLU A 96 16.27 7.25 0.04
C GLU A 96 15.60 6.98 -1.32
N LYS A 97 16.25 7.41 -2.41
CA LYS A 97 15.75 7.16 -3.76
C LYS A 97 15.93 5.71 -4.16
N GLY A 98 14.89 5.12 -4.74
CA GLY A 98 14.92 3.79 -5.33
C GLY A 98 15.06 2.68 -4.30
N GLU A 99 14.49 2.86 -3.10
CA GLU A 99 14.50 1.80 -2.10
C GLU A 99 13.63 0.62 -2.53
N CYS A 100 14.12 -0.58 -2.24
CA CYS A 100 13.45 -1.83 -2.61
C CYS A 100 12.59 -2.30 -1.44
N PHE A 101 11.31 -2.54 -1.72
CA PHE A 101 10.36 -3.14 -0.79
C PHE A 101 9.86 -4.47 -1.32
N ARG A 102 9.60 -5.40 -0.40
CA ARG A 102 8.96 -6.68 -0.73
C ARG A 102 7.54 -6.41 -1.23
N SER A 103 7.11 -7.16 -2.24
CA SER A 103 5.73 -7.21 -2.71
C SER A 103 5.15 -8.59 -2.47
N TYR A 104 3.89 -8.65 -2.07
CA TYR A 104 3.23 -9.88 -1.64
C TYR A 104 1.99 -10.18 -2.47
N PRO A 105 1.69 -11.47 -2.68
CA PRO A 105 0.47 -11.87 -3.39
C PRO A 105 -0.82 -11.53 -2.61
N SER A 106 -0.72 -11.34 -1.30
CA SER A 106 -1.85 -10.91 -0.46
C SER A 106 -1.38 -10.19 0.80
N VAL A 107 -2.31 -9.52 1.49
CA VAL A 107 -2.02 -8.86 2.77
C VAL A 107 -1.69 -9.89 3.84
N GLU A 108 -2.34 -11.04 3.84
CA GLU A 108 -2.04 -12.16 4.74
C GLU A 108 -0.58 -12.62 4.61
N ALA A 109 -0.03 -12.63 3.39
CA ALA A 109 1.36 -12.98 3.16
C ALA A 109 2.32 -11.95 3.76
N SER A 110 1.99 -10.65 3.75
CA SER A 110 2.80 -9.64 4.43
C SER A 110 2.71 -9.73 5.96
N TYR A 111 1.55 -10.10 6.51
CA TYR A 111 1.39 -10.41 7.93
C TYR A 111 2.22 -11.63 8.36
N GLN A 112 2.29 -12.65 7.51
CA GLN A 112 3.06 -13.87 7.76
C GLN A 112 4.56 -13.56 7.78
N ASP A 113 5.07 -12.86 6.77
CA ASP A 113 6.49 -12.47 6.70
C ASP A 113 6.88 -11.51 7.85
N HIS A 114 6.00 -10.60 8.26
CA HIS A 114 6.22 -9.77 9.44
C HIS A 114 6.35 -10.61 10.73
N ALA A 115 5.49 -11.62 10.91
CA ALA A 115 5.58 -12.48 12.09
C ALA A 115 6.84 -13.36 12.06
N GLU A 116 7.17 -13.96 10.91
CA GLU A 116 8.41 -14.73 10.73
C GLU A 116 9.66 -13.87 10.95
N PHE A 117 9.65 -12.61 10.52
CA PHE A 117 10.74 -11.68 10.76
C PHE A 117 10.97 -11.43 12.25
N LEU A 118 9.91 -11.26 13.04
CA LEU A 118 10.03 -11.05 14.48
C LEU A 118 10.39 -12.35 15.23
N ASP A 119 9.86 -13.49 14.79
CA ASP A 119 10.12 -14.80 15.42
C ASP A 119 11.54 -15.34 15.16
N SER A 120 12.08 -15.14 13.95
CA SER A 120 13.34 -15.76 13.52
C SER A 120 14.60 -14.97 13.87
N GLN A 121 14.49 -13.71 14.28
CA GLN A 121 15.63 -12.83 14.47
C GLN A 121 16.03 -12.78 15.95
N PRO A 122 17.25 -13.19 16.34
CA PRO A 122 17.68 -13.26 17.74
C PRO A 122 17.60 -11.95 18.54
N ARG A 123 17.41 -10.82 17.85
CA ARG A 123 17.26 -9.50 18.46
C ARG A 123 15.87 -9.29 19.06
N TYR A 124 14.84 -9.96 18.54
CA TYR A 124 13.45 -9.77 18.89
C TYR A 124 12.94 -10.87 19.82
#